data_AF-A0A9E5Z2X4-F1
#
_entry.id   AF-A0A9E5Z2X4-F1
#
_cell.length_a   1.000
_cell.length_b   1.000
_cell.length_c   1.000
_cell.angle_alpha   90.00
_cell.angle_beta   90.00
_cell.angle_gamma   90.00
#
_symmetry.space_group_name_H-M   'P 1'
#
loop_
_entity.id
_entity.type
_entity.pdbx_description
1 polymer ?
#
loop_
_entity_poly.entity_id
_entity_poly.type
_entity_poly.pdbx_seq_one_letter_code
_entity_poly.pdbx_strand_id
1 'polypeptide(L)'
;MTLTSVVGLIASSLSIAFIWPQVVRVYAKRSTEGIVPASFLQGSCGSLLWTIYGLSFGNLSLTIANGQIVIAILLILFVCVRHGKIVFWKLVAAHFATLVLGLFALYISITLLGFVTVAIGTPAIIWQVIRVYRTEHLYGVSVITYGLLFACCIAWFSYGALIGDWFVASPNIIGISGSLYITIRALRSHQKFAVPEEPLLQII
;
A
#
# COMPACT_ATOMS: atom_id res chain seq x y z
N MET A 1 -23.55 10.81 -14.69
CA MET A 1 -22.60 9.96 -13.93
C MET A 1 -23.35 9.38 -12.74
N THR A 2 -23.17 8.10 -12.40
CA THR A 2 -23.79 7.52 -11.18
C THR A 2 -22.92 7.84 -9.95
N LEU A 3 -23.52 7.80 -8.76
CA LEU A 3 -22.78 7.97 -7.49
C LEU A 3 -21.63 6.95 -7.39
N THR A 4 -21.89 5.69 -7.75
CA THR A 4 -20.89 4.62 -7.78
C THR A 4 -19.70 4.96 -8.70
N SER A 5 -19.96 5.50 -9.89
CA SER A 5 -18.88 5.92 -10.81
C SER A 5 -18.03 7.05 -10.24
N VAL A 6 -18.66 8.04 -9.58
CA VAL A 6 -17.94 9.17 -8.95
C VAL A 6 -17.07 8.68 -7.80
N VAL A 7 -17.63 7.88 -6.88
CA VAL A 7 -16.89 7.33 -5.73
C VAL A 7 -15.75 6.42 -6.21
N GLY A 8 -15.98 5.61 -7.24
CA GLY A 8 -14.95 4.76 -7.83
C GLY A 8 -13.79 5.55 -8.46
N LEU A 9 -14.08 6.68 -9.11
CA LEU A 9 -13.06 7.59 -9.63
C LEU A 9 -12.25 8.24 -8.51
N ILE A 10 -12.92 8.70 -7.44
CA ILE A 10 -12.26 9.27 -6.25
C ILE A 10 -11.35 8.21 -5.61
N ALA A 11 -11.86 7.00 -5.37
CA ALA A 11 -11.11 5.91 -4.78
C ALA A 11 -9.88 5.55 -5.63
N SER A 12 -10.03 5.47 -6.95
CA SER A 12 -8.93 5.18 -7.87
C SER A 12 -7.90 6.31 -7.92
N SER A 13 -8.35 7.56 -7.92
CA SER A 13 -7.47 8.75 -7.94
C SER A 13 -6.66 8.85 -6.65
N LEU A 14 -7.29 8.60 -5.50
CA LEU A 14 -6.60 8.53 -4.20
C LEU A 14 -5.64 7.35 -4.14
N SER A 15 -6.00 6.21 -4.74
CA SER A 15 -5.12 5.04 -4.85
C SER A 15 -3.85 5.39 -5.62
N ILE A 16 -4.01 6.09 -6.74
CA ILE A 16 -2.89 6.61 -7.53
C ILE A 16 -2.07 7.53 -6.64
N ALA A 17 -2.68 8.56 -6.05
CA ALA A 17 -1.94 9.59 -5.34
C ALA A 17 -1.17 9.12 -4.09
N PHE A 18 -1.72 8.21 -3.28
CA PHE A 18 -1.21 8.03 -1.90
C PHE A 18 0.22 7.51 -1.84
N ILE A 19 0.65 6.63 -2.74
CA ILE A 19 1.94 5.93 -2.62
C ILE A 19 3.12 6.73 -3.20
N TRP A 20 2.87 7.60 -4.19
CA TRP A 20 3.93 8.35 -4.88
C TRP A 20 4.73 9.31 -4.00
N PRO A 21 4.17 10.00 -2.99
CA PRO A 21 4.97 10.79 -2.06
C PRO A 21 6.06 9.95 -1.38
N GLN A 22 5.79 8.68 -1.05
CA GLN A 22 6.80 7.79 -0.48
C GLN A 22 7.84 7.38 -1.54
N VAL A 23 7.43 7.10 -2.78
CA VAL A 23 8.36 6.83 -3.90
C VAL A 23 9.33 8.01 -4.07
N VAL A 24 8.79 9.23 -4.22
CA VAL A 24 9.58 10.45 -4.37
C VAL A 24 10.54 10.61 -3.20
N ARG A 25 10.08 10.42 -1.96
CA ARG A 25 10.92 10.53 -0.77
C ARG A 25 12.11 9.56 -0.81
N VAL A 26 11.89 8.30 -1.18
CA VAL A 26 12.93 7.27 -1.21
C VAL A 26 14.03 7.61 -2.21
N TYR A 27 13.65 8.08 -3.40
CA TYR A 27 14.60 8.44 -4.45
C TYR A 27 15.29 9.78 -4.19
N ALA A 28 14.53 10.81 -3.77
CA ALA A 28 15.08 12.14 -3.50
C ALA A 28 16.03 12.15 -2.29
N LYS A 29 15.69 11.40 -1.23
CA LYS A 29 16.52 11.30 -0.02
C LYS A 29 17.54 10.18 -0.07
N ARG A 30 17.53 9.34 -1.12
CA ARG A 30 18.36 8.12 -1.22
C ARG A 30 18.36 7.33 0.09
N SER A 31 17.19 7.27 0.75
CA SER A 31 17.04 6.71 2.09
C SER A 31 15.78 5.88 2.16
N THR A 32 15.91 4.69 2.74
CA THR A 32 14.81 3.77 3.01
C THR A 32 14.49 3.73 4.50
N GLU A 33 14.89 4.76 5.25
CA GLU A 33 14.52 4.92 6.66
C GLU A 33 13.00 4.91 6.82
N GLY A 34 12.49 4.31 7.90
CA GLY A 34 11.06 4.22 8.19
C GLY A 34 10.28 3.18 7.35
N ILE A 35 10.87 2.64 6.29
CA ILE A 35 10.27 1.59 5.46
C ILE A 35 10.53 0.22 6.08
N VAL A 36 9.46 -0.58 6.18
CA VAL A 36 9.52 -2.01 6.52
C VAL A 36 9.37 -2.82 5.23
N PRO A 37 10.45 -3.39 4.63
CA PRO A 37 10.37 -4.03 3.33
C PRO A 37 9.36 -5.18 3.27
N ALA A 38 9.18 -5.93 4.36
CA ALA A 38 8.19 -7.01 4.43
C ALA A 38 6.75 -6.48 4.31
N SER A 39 6.43 -5.35 4.95
CA SER A 39 5.12 -4.69 4.83
C SER A 39 4.84 -4.26 3.40
N PHE A 40 5.83 -3.63 2.75
CA PHE A 40 5.73 -3.21 1.36
C PHE A 40 5.62 -4.41 0.41
N LEU A 41 6.44 -5.45 0.57
CA LEU A 41 6.35 -6.66 -0.26
C LEU A 41 4.99 -7.34 -0.13
N GLN A 42 4.47 -7.48 1.09
CA GLN A 42 3.14 -8.04 1.31
C GLN A 42 2.05 -7.14 0.70
N GLY A 43 2.16 -5.82 0.86
CA GLY A 43 1.25 -4.85 0.22
C GLY A 43 1.25 -4.98 -1.31
N SER A 44 2.43 -5.14 -1.92
CA SER A 44 2.57 -5.38 -3.37
C SER A 44 1.90 -6.68 -3.81
N CYS A 45 2.06 -7.76 -3.05
CA CYS A 45 1.40 -9.03 -3.32
C CYS A 45 -0.13 -8.90 -3.19
N GLY A 46 -0.61 -8.20 -2.15
CA GLY A 46 -2.02 -7.87 -1.99
C GLY A 46 -2.58 -7.07 -3.16
N SER A 47 -1.88 -6.02 -3.60
CA SER A 47 -2.28 -5.24 -4.77
C SER A 47 -2.28 -6.04 -6.07
N LEU A 48 -1.33 -6.98 -6.25
CA LEU A 48 -1.37 -7.91 -7.39
C LEU A 48 -2.64 -8.76 -7.37
N LEU A 49 -3.03 -9.30 -6.22
CA LEU A 49 -4.28 -10.05 -6.07
C LEU A 49 -5.51 -9.18 -6.33
N TRP A 50 -5.52 -7.94 -5.86
CA TRP A 50 -6.58 -6.98 -6.17
C TRP A 50 -6.67 -6.62 -7.65
N THR A 51 -5.54 -6.55 -8.36
CA THR A 51 -5.53 -6.39 -9.81
C THR A 51 -6.18 -7.59 -10.51
N ILE A 52 -5.84 -8.83 -10.09
CA ILE A 52 -6.46 -10.05 -10.63
C ILE A 52 -7.97 -10.06 -10.32
N TYR A 53 -8.36 -9.72 -9.09
CA TYR A 53 -9.75 -9.65 -8.66
C TYR A 53 -10.54 -8.62 -9.48
N GLY A 54 -10.00 -7.39 -9.62
CA GLY A 54 -10.59 -6.34 -10.44
C GLY A 54 -10.78 -6.75 -11.90
N LEU A 55 -9.79 -7.40 -12.52
CA LEU A 55 -9.89 -7.94 -13.88
C LEU A 55 -11.00 -8.99 -13.98
N SER A 56 -11.07 -9.92 -13.03
CA SER A 56 -12.08 -10.98 -13.02
C SER A 56 -13.51 -10.46 -12.85
N PHE A 57 -13.67 -9.32 -12.17
CA PHE A 57 -14.95 -8.66 -11.95
C PHE A 57 -15.30 -7.64 -13.04
N GLY A 58 -14.42 -7.41 -14.02
CA GLY A 58 -14.57 -6.34 -15.03
C GLY A 58 -14.50 -4.92 -14.45
N ASN A 59 -13.91 -4.76 -13.27
CA ASN A 59 -13.82 -3.48 -12.57
C ASN A 59 -12.50 -2.76 -12.89
N LEU A 60 -12.54 -1.87 -13.88
CA LEU A 60 -11.36 -1.15 -14.34
C LEU A 60 -10.78 -0.22 -13.27
N SER A 61 -11.63 0.43 -12.47
CA SER A 61 -11.24 1.30 -11.36
C SER A 61 -10.36 0.54 -10.36
N LEU A 62 -10.83 -0.62 -9.90
CA LEU A 62 -10.09 -1.47 -8.96
C LEU A 62 -8.79 -2.02 -9.56
N THR A 63 -8.83 -2.39 -10.85
CA THR A 63 -7.69 -2.92 -11.60
C THR A 63 -6.57 -1.89 -11.72
N ILE A 64 -6.86 -0.70 -12.25
CA ILE A 64 -5.89 0.37 -12.46
C ILE A 64 -5.36 0.85 -11.11
N ALA A 65 -6.26 1.07 -10.14
CA ALA A 65 -5.90 1.52 -8.81
C ALA A 65 -4.85 0.63 -8.16
N ASN A 66 -4.94 -0.69 -8.28
CA ASN A 66 -4.02 -1.62 -7.66
C ASN A 66 -2.79 -1.94 -8.54
N GLY A 67 -2.95 -2.00 -9.86
CA GLY A 67 -1.84 -2.29 -10.76
C GLY A 67 -0.73 -1.25 -10.64
N GLN A 68 -1.09 0.03 -10.51
CA GLN A 68 -0.11 1.09 -10.27
C GLN A 68 0.53 1.02 -8.87
N ILE A 69 -0.18 0.54 -7.83
CA ILE A 69 0.41 0.36 -6.48
C ILE A 69 1.52 -0.67 -6.55
N VAL A 70 1.33 -1.77 -7.30
CA VAL A 70 2.38 -2.77 -7.52
C VAL A 70 3.63 -2.10 -8.11
N ILE A 71 3.47 -1.27 -9.14
CA ILE A 71 4.59 -0.55 -9.78
C ILE A 71 5.28 0.37 -8.76
N ALA A 72 4.52 1.21 -8.07
CA ALA A 72 5.06 2.16 -7.09
C ALA A 72 5.80 1.47 -5.95
N ILE A 73 5.26 0.38 -5.41
CA ILE A 73 5.91 -0.39 -4.34
C ILE A 73 7.16 -1.11 -4.86
N LEU A 74 7.15 -1.65 -6.09
CA LEU A 74 8.34 -2.26 -6.68
C LEU A 74 9.49 -1.25 -6.84
N LEU A 75 9.21 0.01 -7.18
CA LEU A 75 10.23 1.07 -7.21
C LEU A 75 10.85 1.30 -5.83
N ILE A 76 10.02 1.34 -4.78
CA ILE A 76 10.50 1.46 -3.39
C ILE A 76 11.34 0.24 -2.97
N LEU A 77 10.84 -0.97 -3.25
CA LEU A 77 11.51 -2.22 -2.92
C LEU A 77 12.82 -2.38 -3.68
N PHE A 78 12.93 -1.88 -4.92
CA PHE A 78 14.17 -1.84 -5.67
C PHE A 78 15.26 -1.07 -4.92
N VAL A 79 14.94 0.11 -4.37
CA VAL A 79 15.90 0.86 -3.54
C VAL A 79 16.21 0.11 -2.23
N CYS A 80 15.23 -0.58 -1.63
CA CYS A 80 15.50 -1.45 -0.48
C CYS A 80 16.47 -2.62 -0.82
N VAL A 81 16.40 -3.18 -2.03
CA VAL A 81 17.35 -4.18 -2.52
C VAL A 81 18.74 -3.57 -2.66
N ARG A 82 18.85 -2.38 -3.25
CA ARG A 82 20.13 -1.66 -3.40
C ARG A 82 20.77 -1.34 -2.05
N HIS A 83 19.97 -1.13 -1.00
CA HIS A 83 20.44 -0.88 0.36
C HIS A 83 20.63 -2.16 1.19
N GLY A 84 20.49 -3.35 0.61
CA GLY A 84 20.69 -4.64 1.29
C GLY A 84 19.61 -5.00 2.32
N LYS A 85 18.46 -4.30 2.35
CA LYS A 85 17.38 -4.57 3.31
C LYS A 85 16.52 -5.78 2.95
N ILE A 86 16.50 -6.15 1.67
CA ILE A 86 15.82 -7.33 1.14
C ILE A 86 16.58 -7.81 -0.10
N VAL A 87 16.59 -9.12 -0.35
CA VAL A 87 17.26 -9.69 -1.52
C VAL A 87 16.29 -9.79 -2.70
N PHE A 88 16.77 -9.52 -3.91
CA PHE A 88 15.94 -9.42 -5.13
C PHE A 88 15.09 -10.67 -5.39
N TRP A 89 15.65 -11.87 -5.21
CA TRP A 89 14.91 -13.12 -5.48
C TRP A 89 13.66 -13.27 -4.61
N LYS A 90 13.64 -12.71 -3.39
CA LYS A 90 12.44 -12.73 -2.53
C LYS A 90 11.30 -11.93 -3.15
N LEU A 91 11.59 -10.83 -3.85
CA LEU A 91 10.57 -10.06 -4.57
C LEU A 91 9.98 -10.93 -5.68
N VAL A 92 10.83 -11.55 -6.51
CA VAL A 92 10.40 -12.39 -7.63
C VAL A 92 9.59 -13.59 -7.13
N ALA A 93 10.12 -14.33 -6.16
CA ALA A 93 9.47 -15.52 -5.60
C ALA A 93 8.10 -15.18 -4.97
N ALA A 94 8.01 -14.08 -4.23
CA ALA A 94 6.75 -13.66 -3.60
C ALA A 94 5.69 -13.29 -4.65
N HIS A 95 6.03 -12.53 -5.69
CA HIS A 95 5.08 -12.17 -6.75
C HIS A 95 4.68 -13.38 -7.58
N PHE A 96 5.63 -14.27 -7.91
CA PHE A 96 5.34 -15.51 -8.64
C PHE A 96 4.40 -16.42 -7.84
N ALA A 97 4.70 -16.67 -6.57
CA ALA A 97 3.84 -17.49 -5.70
C ALA A 97 2.44 -16.85 -5.54
N THR A 98 2.38 -15.54 -5.39
CA THR A 98 1.11 -14.80 -5.29
C THR A 98 0.30 -14.88 -6.58
N LEU A 99 0.95 -14.77 -7.75
CA LEU A 99 0.29 -14.89 -9.05
C LEU A 99 -0.30 -16.30 -9.22
N VAL A 100 0.50 -17.33 -8.96
CA VAL A 100 0.04 -18.74 -9.04
C VAL A 100 -1.13 -18.98 -8.09
N LEU A 101 -1.01 -18.54 -6.84
CA LEU A 101 -2.08 -18.68 -5.85
C LEU A 101 -3.36 -17.93 -6.27
N GLY A 102 -3.24 -16.70 -6.77
CA GLY A 102 -4.37 -15.89 -7.23
C GLY A 102 -5.08 -16.52 -8.42
N LEU A 103 -4.33 -16.99 -9.42
CA LEU A 103 -4.90 -17.66 -10.59
C LEU A 103 -5.53 -19.01 -10.24
N PHE A 104 -4.91 -19.77 -9.33
CA PHE A 104 -5.48 -21.03 -8.84
C PHE A 104 -6.78 -20.79 -8.06
N ALA A 105 -6.80 -19.79 -7.17
CA ALA A 105 -8.00 -19.40 -6.44
C ALA A 105 -9.12 -18.96 -7.39
N LEU A 106 -8.79 -18.14 -8.40
CA LEU A 106 -9.72 -17.70 -9.44
C LEU A 106 -10.28 -18.86 -10.26
N TYR A 107 -9.44 -19.84 -10.62
CA TYR A 107 -9.87 -21.04 -11.34
C TYR A 107 -10.93 -21.83 -10.57
N ILE A 108 -10.83 -21.87 -9.23
CA ILE A 108 -11.84 -22.52 -8.38
C ILE A 108 -13.09 -21.65 -8.26
N SER A 109 -12.96 -20.39 -7.82
CA SER A 109 -14.06 -19.43 -7.76
C SER A 109 -13.58 -18.00 -7.48
N ILE A 110 -14.36 -17.02 -7.94
CA ILE A 110 -14.13 -15.61 -7.62
C ILE A 110 -14.23 -15.31 -6.11
N THR A 111 -15.10 -16.05 -5.40
CA THR A 111 -15.26 -15.93 -3.95
C THR A 111 -13.99 -16.36 -3.21
N LEU A 112 -13.36 -17.47 -3.61
CA LEU A 112 -12.10 -17.91 -3.02
C LEU A 112 -10.98 -16.90 -3.30
N LEU A 113 -10.91 -16.34 -4.51
CA LEU A 113 -9.98 -15.25 -4.81
C LEU A 113 -10.20 -14.06 -3.88
N GLY A 114 -11.45 -13.65 -3.64
CA GLY A 114 -11.79 -12.58 -2.69
C GLY A 114 -11.25 -12.84 -1.29
N PHE A 115 -11.46 -14.04 -0.75
CA PHE A 115 -10.93 -14.44 0.55
C PHE A 115 -9.39 -14.39 0.60
N VAL A 116 -8.72 -14.96 -0.40
CA VAL A 116 -7.25 -14.97 -0.50
C VAL A 116 -6.71 -13.53 -0.58
N THR A 117 -7.36 -12.69 -1.37
CA THR A 117 -7.00 -11.27 -1.57
C THR A 117 -7.09 -10.51 -0.24
N VAL A 118 -8.19 -10.66 0.49
CA VAL A 118 -8.37 -10.03 1.81
C VAL A 118 -7.35 -10.57 2.83
N ALA A 119 -7.15 -11.90 2.87
CA ALA A 119 -6.24 -12.54 3.83
C ALA A 119 -4.78 -12.12 3.64
N ILE A 120 -4.33 -11.96 2.39
CA ILE A 120 -2.94 -11.58 2.09
C ILE A 120 -2.75 -10.06 2.13
N GLY A 121 -3.68 -9.29 1.55
CA GLY A 121 -3.52 -7.83 1.42
C GLY A 121 -3.72 -7.07 2.73
N THR A 122 -4.74 -7.41 3.50
CA THR A 122 -5.14 -6.64 4.69
C THR A 122 -4.06 -6.55 5.78
N PRO A 123 -3.33 -7.63 6.12
CA PRO A 123 -2.33 -7.56 7.20
C PRO A 123 -1.10 -6.71 6.86
N ALA A 124 -0.90 -6.27 5.62
CA ALA A 124 0.27 -5.47 5.22
C ALA A 124 0.42 -4.20 6.08
N ILE A 125 -0.69 -3.52 6.41
CA ILE A 125 -0.67 -2.29 7.21
C ILE A 125 -0.31 -2.55 8.69
N ILE A 126 -0.56 -3.76 9.20
CA ILE A 126 -0.31 -4.12 10.60
C ILE A 126 1.19 -4.04 10.90
N TRP A 127 2.04 -4.50 9.99
CA TRP A 127 3.50 -4.40 10.15
C TRP A 127 3.97 -2.95 10.29
N GLN A 128 3.39 -2.05 9.50
CA GLN A 128 3.73 -0.64 9.57
C GLN A 128 3.22 -0.01 10.88
N VAL A 129 2.01 -0.36 11.31
CA VAL A 129 1.47 0.08 12.61
C VAL A 129 2.38 -0.36 13.75
N ILE A 130 2.83 -1.62 13.76
CA ILE A 130 3.75 -2.15 14.77
C ILE A 130 5.06 -1.36 14.78
N ARG A 131 5.64 -1.09 13.60
CA ARG A 131 6.86 -0.27 13.49
C ARG A 131 6.64 1.12 14.06
N VAL A 132 5.56 1.79 13.68
CA VAL A 132 5.24 3.15 14.12
C VAL A 132 4.99 3.21 15.62
N TYR A 133 4.33 2.20 16.18
CA TYR A 133 4.12 2.07 17.62
C TYR A 133 5.45 1.99 18.39
N ARG A 134 6.40 1.17 17.89
CA ARG A 134 7.70 0.91 18.51
C ARG A 134 8.77 1.99 18.28
N THR A 135 8.46 3.06 17.54
CA THR A 135 9.46 4.05 17.11
C THR A 135 9.00 5.46 17.43
N GLU A 136 9.89 6.25 18.06
CA GLU A 136 9.61 7.66 18.34
C GLU A 136 9.95 8.57 17.14
N HIS A 137 11.10 8.37 16.50
CA HIS A 137 11.54 9.15 15.35
C HIS A 137 10.99 8.57 14.04
N LEU A 138 10.09 9.31 13.39
CA LEU A 138 9.32 8.83 12.23
C LEU A 138 9.53 9.68 10.97
N TYR A 139 10.67 10.37 10.82
CA TYR A 139 10.99 11.15 9.61
C TYR A 139 11.04 10.31 8.32
N GLY A 140 11.33 9.02 8.44
CA GLY A 140 11.25 8.07 7.33
C GLY A 140 9.83 7.76 6.85
N VAL A 141 8.80 8.08 7.65
CA VAL A 141 7.39 7.78 7.38
C VAL A 141 6.70 9.02 6.83
N SER A 142 6.18 8.94 5.60
CA SER A 142 5.49 10.06 4.95
C SER A 142 4.10 10.29 5.52
N VAL A 143 3.88 11.42 6.19
CA VAL A 143 2.55 11.84 6.70
C VAL A 143 1.54 11.95 5.56
N ILE A 144 1.95 12.50 4.41
CA ILE A 144 1.10 12.68 3.24
C ILE A 144 0.62 11.33 2.70
N THR A 145 1.53 10.34 2.62
CA THR A 145 1.18 8.98 2.14
C THR A 145 0.08 8.36 2.98
N TYR A 146 0.22 8.38 4.31
CA TYR A 146 -0.77 7.76 5.19
C TYR A 146 -2.05 8.58 5.35
N GLY A 147 -1.98 9.91 5.24
CA GLY A 147 -3.17 10.76 5.21
C GLY A 147 -4.01 10.55 3.94
N LEU A 148 -3.36 10.41 2.78
CA LEU A 148 -4.03 10.04 1.54
C LEU A 148 -4.56 8.60 1.59
N LEU A 149 -3.81 7.66 2.18
CA LEU A 149 -4.28 6.29 2.38
C LEU A 149 -5.53 6.23 3.26
N PHE A 150 -5.62 7.06 4.29
CA PHE A 150 -6.81 7.18 5.14
C PHE A 150 -8.05 7.58 4.32
N ALA A 151 -7.94 8.64 3.52
CA ALA A 151 -9.01 9.05 2.61
C ALA A 151 -9.33 7.96 1.57
N CYS A 152 -8.30 7.30 1.04
CA CYS A 152 -8.42 6.20 0.08
C CYS A 152 -9.22 5.03 0.66
N CYS A 153 -8.96 4.64 1.91
CA CYS A 153 -9.70 3.56 2.56
C CYS A 153 -11.17 3.93 2.82
N ILE A 154 -11.47 5.18 3.20
CA ILE A 154 -12.87 5.64 3.29
C ILE A 154 -13.57 5.54 1.93
N ALA A 155 -12.89 5.96 0.87
CA ALA A 155 -13.44 5.93 -0.49
C ALA A 155 -13.70 4.48 -0.97
N TRP A 156 -12.76 3.55 -0.75
CA TRP A 156 -12.95 2.14 -1.11
C TRP A 156 -13.97 1.41 -0.24
N PHE A 157 -14.06 1.74 1.06
CA PHE A 157 -15.13 1.24 1.92
C PHE A 157 -16.50 1.65 1.37
N SER A 158 -16.65 2.94 1.04
CA SER A 158 -17.88 3.49 0.48
C SER A 158 -18.20 2.88 -0.88
N TYR A 159 -17.19 2.73 -1.74
CA TYR A 159 -17.33 2.11 -3.05
C TYR A 159 -17.78 0.65 -2.96
N GLY A 160 -17.11 -0.17 -2.13
CA GLY A 160 -17.45 -1.56 -1.91
C GLY A 160 -18.88 -1.72 -1.38
N ALA A 161 -19.28 -0.88 -0.43
CA ALA A 161 -20.66 -0.86 0.08
C ALA A 161 -21.68 -0.53 -1.02
N LEU A 162 -21.38 0.43 -1.91
CA LEU A 162 -22.27 0.82 -3.01
C LEU A 162 -22.43 -0.26 -4.08
N ILE A 163 -21.40 -1.07 -4.33
CA ILE A 163 -21.47 -2.19 -5.28
C ILE A 163 -21.90 -3.52 -4.63
N GLY A 164 -22.15 -3.52 -3.31
CA GLY A 164 -22.50 -4.73 -2.56
C GLY A 164 -21.36 -5.74 -2.43
N ASP A 165 -20.10 -5.33 -2.64
CA ASP A 165 -18.93 -6.19 -2.54
C ASP A 165 -18.25 -6.01 -1.17
N TRP A 166 -18.51 -6.96 -0.27
CA TRP A 166 -17.96 -6.95 1.07
C TRP A 166 -16.45 -7.28 1.10
N PHE A 167 -15.91 -7.97 0.09
CA PHE A 167 -14.47 -8.20 -0.01
C PHE A 167 -13.76 -6.89 -0.24
N VAL A 168 -14.31 -6.00 -1.07
CA VAL A 168 -13.77 -4.66 -1.29
C VAL A 168 -13.99 -3.77 -0.06
N ALA A 169 -15.16 -3.83 0.58
CA ALA A 169 -15.47 -2.93 1.70
C ALA A 169 -14.70 -3.28 3.00
N SER A 170 -14.77 -4.53 3.45
CA SER A 170 -14.29 -4.94 4.79
C SER A 170 -12.81 -4.66 5.11
N PRO A 171 -11.81 -4.90 4.23
CA PRO A 171 -10.41 -4.67 4.56
C PRO A 171 -10.10 -3.19 4.81
N ASN A 172 -10.90 -2.29 4.23
CA ASN A 172 -10.74 -0.86 4.40
C ASN A 172 -11.08 -0.37 5.81
N ILE A 173 -11.82 -1.13 6.63
CA ILE A 173 -12.04 -0.81 8.05
C ILE A 173 -10.71 -0.86 8.82
N ILE A 174 -9.91 -1.89 8.55
CA ILE A 174 -8.55 -2.02 9.11
C ILE A 174 -7.63 -0.95 8.52
N GLY A 175 -7.76 -0.68 7.22
CA GLY A 175 -7.04 0.41 6.55
C GLY A 175 -7.28 1.79 7.16
N ILE A 176 -8.54 2.15 7.44
CA ILE A 176 -8.95 3.43 8.06
C ILE A 176 -8.27 3.61 9.42
N SER A 177 -8.41 2.61 10.31
CA SER A 177 -7.84 2.70 11.66
C SER A 177 -6.30 2.73 11.65
N GLY A 178 -5.66 1.87 10.86
CA GLY A 178 -4.20 1.80 10.76
C GLY A 178 -3.59 3.05 10.15
N SER A 179 -4.14 3.55 9.05
CA SER A 179 -3.62 4.73 8.35
C SER A 179 -3.82 6.02 9.16
N LEU A 180 -4.95 6.17 9.86
CA LEU A 180 -5.17 7.30 10.75
C LEU A 180 -4.17 7.31 11.90
N TYR A 181 -3.97 6.15 12.54
CA TYR A 181 -3.00 6.00 13.63
C TYR A 181 -1.58 6.37 13.18
N ILE A 182 -1.15 5.86 12.03
CA ILE A 182 0.18 6.15 11.47
C ILE A 182 0.32 7.64 11.17
N THR A 183 -0.69 8.26 10.56
CA THR A 183 -0.69 9.68 10.21
C THR A 183 -0.51 10.56 11.44
N ILE A 184 -1.30 10.33 12.50
CA ILE A 184 -1.23 11.10 13.75
C ILE A 184 0.15 10.93 14.41
N ARG A 185 0.66 9.71 14.48
CA ARG A 185 1.97 9.42 15.09
C ARG A 185 3.12 10.06 14.32
N ALA A 186 3.12 9.96 13.00
CA ALA A 186 4.14 10.55 12.14
C ALA A 186 4.11 12.09 12.25
N LEU A 187 2.92 12.70 12.22
CA LEU A 187 2.76 14.16 12.36
C LEU A 187 3.31 14.66 13.71
N ARG A 188 2.94 14.00 14.81
CA ARG A 188 3.43 14.35 16.15
C ARG A 188 4.94 14.20 16.26
N SER A 189 5.50 13.16 15.65
CA SER A 189 6.96 12.95 15.61
C SER A 189 7.66 14.08 14.85
N HIS A 190 7.15 14.47 13.68
CA HIS A 190 7.74 15.54 12.85
C HIS A 190 7.66 16.92 13.52
N GLN A 191 6.66 17.14 14.39
CA GLN A 191 6.53 18.37 15.19
C GLN A 191 7.44 18.37 16.44
N LYS A 192 7.67 17.21 17.04
CA LYS A 192 8.42 17.06 18.31
C LYS A 192 9.93 17.11 18.10
N PHE A 193 10.41 16.51 17.01
CA PHE A 193 11.84 16.40 16.73
C PHE A 193 12.26 17.43 15.68
N ALA A 194 13.55 17.76 15.62
CA ALA A 194 14.11 18.50 14.51
C ALA A 194 14.40 17.53 13.36
N VAL A 195 14.26 18.00 12.10
CA VAL A 195 14.69 17.22 10.94
C VAL A 195 16.18 16.96 11.12
N PRO A 196 16.66 15.71 11.11
CA PRO A 196 18.08 15.43 11.21
C PRO A 196 18.82 16.20 10.12
N GLU A 197 19.93 16.87 10.47
CA GLU A 197 20.88 17.37 9.47
C GLU A 197 21.42 16.14 8.74
N GLU A 198 20.92 15.87 7.53
CA GLU A 198 21.56 14.93 6.63
C GLU A 198 22.91 15.57 6.26
N PRO A 199 24.06 14.94 6.56
CA PRO A 199 25.33 15.49 6.15
C PRO A 199 25.26 15.70 4.63
N LEU A 200 25.47 16.94 4.18
CA LEU A 200 25.71 17.25 2.77
C LEU A 200 26.86 16.33 2.35
N LEU A 201 26.53 15.23 1.69
CA LEU A 201 27.54 14.31 1.20
C LEU A 201 28.44 15.11 0.28
N GLN A 202 29.69 15.26 0.73
CA GLN A 202 30.79 15.71 -0.10
C GLN A 202 30.73 14.86 -1.36
N ILE A 203 30.51 15.54 -2.48
CA ILE A 203 30.61 14.97 -3.82
C ILE A 203 32.06 14.48 -3.93
N ILE A 204 32.27 13.18 -3.80
CA ILE A 204 33.52 12.49 -4.16
C ILE A 204 33.16 11.50 -5.26
#